data_AF-A0A4Y1ZI57-F1
#
_entry.id   AF-A0A4Y1ZI57-F1
#
_cell.length_a   1.000
_cell.length_b   1.000
_cell.length_c   1.000
_cell.angle_alpha   90.00
_cell.angle_beta   90.00
_cell.angle_gamma   90.00
#
_symmetry.space_group_name_H-M   'P 1'
#
loop_
_entity.id
_entity.type
_entity.pdbx_description
1 polymer ?
#
loop_
_entity_poly.entity_id
_entity_poly.type
_entity_poly.pdbx_seq_one_letter_code
_entity_poly.pdbx_strand_id
1 'polypeptide(L)' 'MAEGTLYPLLRRLTKEGYLSTYLGESTEGPPRKYYSITAEGEQYMNALIDEWKQFSEAVDQFIKEGAGHGEK' A
#
# COMPACT_ATOMS: atom_id res chain seq x y z
N MET A 1 -13.15 6.26 3.94
CA MET A 1 -12.42 5.01 4.21
C MET A 1 -12.97 4.47 5.53
N ALA A 2 -13.58 3.30 5.55
CA ALA A 2 -14.30 2.82 6.73
C ALA A 2 -13.31 2.56 7.89
N GLU A 3 -13.58 3.11 9.08
CA GLU A 3 -12.76 2.99 10.30
C GLU A 3 -12.41 1.53 10.67
N GLY A 4 -13.18 0.55 10.18
CA GLY A 4 -12.94 -0.88 10.39
C GLY A 4 -11.99 -1.57 9.39
N THR A 5 -11.41 -0.88 8.40
CA THR A 5 -10.58 -1.52 7.35
C THR A 5 -9.08 -1.48 7.63
N LEU A 6 -8.60 -0.49 8.38
CA LEU A 6 -7.18 -0.32 8.65
C LEU A 6 -6.62 -1.41 9.56
N TYR A 7 -7.30 -1.71 10.68
CA TYR A 7 -6.81 -2.72 11.62
C TYR A 7 -6.75 -4.14 11.03
N PRO A 8 -7.77 -4.62 10.28
CA PRO A 8 -7.66 -5.88 9.56
C PRO A 8 -6.52 -5.89 8.54
N LEU A 9 -6.29 -4.79 7.82
CA LEU A 9 -5.20 -4.68 6.86
C LEU A 9 -3.84 -4.76 7.56
N LEU A 10 -3.62 -3.95 8.61
CA LEU A 10 -2.37 -3.98 9.39
C LEU A 10 -2.11 -5.36 9.99
N ARG A 11 -3.16 -6.03 10.50
CA ARG A 11 -3.06 -7.40 11.02
C ARG A 11 -2.67 -8.39 9.92
N ARG A 12 -3.27 -8.27 8.73
CA ARG A 12 -2.94 -9.11 7.57
C ARG A 12 -1.48 -8.91 7.13
N LEU A 13 -1.06 -7.67 6.92
CA LEU A 13 0.30 -7.34 6.49
C LEU A 13 1.34 -7.79 7.52
N THR A 14 1.02 -7.70 8.81
CA THR A 14 1.87 -8.26 9.87
C THR A 14 1.94 -9.79 9.80
N LYS A 15 0.80 -10.47 9.59
CA LYS A 15 0.74 -11.94 9.47
C LYS A 15 1.50 -12.43 8.25
N GLU A 16 1.48 -11.68 7.15
CA GLU A 16 2.21 -11.97 5.91
C GLU A 16 3.71 -11.63 6.01
N GLY A 17 4.16 -11.02 7.11
CA GLY A 17 5.58 -10.71 7.33
C GLY A 17 6.05 -9.39 6.71
N TYR A 18 5.16 -8.61 6.10
CA TYR A 18 5.48 -7.31 5.48
C TYR A 18 5.61 -6.18 6.51
N LEU A 19 5.01 -6.34 7.68
CA LEU A 19 5.16 -5.43 8.81
C LEU A 19 5.64 -6.20 10.04
N SER A 20 6.55 -5.57 10.78
CA SER A 20 6.91 -5.94 12.14
C SER A 20 6.16 -5.05 13.14
N THR A 21 6.09 -5.48 14.39
CA THR A 21 5.42 -4.71 15.45
C THR A 21 6.29 -4.59 16.69
N TYR A 22 6.31 -3.42 17.30
CA TYR A 22 7.01 -3.17 18.55
C TYR A 22 6.17 -2.32 19.50
N LEU A 23 6.44 -2.44 20.81
CA LEU A 23 5.83 -1.59 21.82
C LEU A 23 6.73 -0.38 22.02
N GLY A 24 6.18 0.81 21.79
CA GLY A 24 6.83 2.06 22.15
C GLY A 24 6.37 2.49 23.54
N GLU A 25 7.32 2.91 24.38
CA GLU A 25 7.00 3.59 25.63
C GLU A 25 6.23 4.88 25.32
N SER A 26 5.14 5.10 26.04
CA SER A 26 4.36 6.33 25.95
C SER A 26 4.77 7.21 27.13
N THR A 27 5.06 8.49 26.89
CA THR A 27 5.40 9.45 27.95
C THR A 27 4.28 9.60 28.97
N GLU A 28 3.03 9.37 28.55
CA GLU A 28 1.86 9.23 29.41
C GLU A 28 0.97 8.09 28.86
N GLY A 29 0.58 7.15 29.72
CA GLY A 29 -0.38 6.08 29.39
C GLY A 29 0.23 4.73 29.00
N PRO A 30 -0.62 3.76 28.58
CA PRO A 30 -0.19 2.40 28.29
C PRO A 30 0.71 2.34 27.04
N PRO A 31 1.54 1.30 26.90
CA PRO A 31 2.40 1.10 25.74
C PRO A 31 1.62 1.12 24.42
N ARG A 32 2.15 1.83 23.42
CA ARG A 32 1.55 1.92 22.09
C ARG A 32 2.16 0.87 21.17
N LYS A 33 1.33 0.18 20.39
CA LYS A 33 1.79 -0.75 19.35
C LYS A 33 2.10 0.02 18.07
N TYR A 34 3.36 0.02 17.67
CA TYR A 34 3.83 0.57 16.40
C TYR A 34 4.06 -0.53 15.38
N TYR A 35 3.97 -0.17 14.10
CA TYR A 35 4.25 -1.03 12.96
C TYR A 35 5.44 -0.46 12.20
N SER A 36 6.36 -1.30 11.76
CA SER A 36 7.50 -0.92 10.91
C SER A 36 7.58 -1.86 9.71
N ILE A 37 7.91 -1.32 8.54
CA ILE A 37 8.09 -2.13 7.35
C ILE A 37 9.30 -3.05 7.51
N THR A 38 9.16 -4.30 7.04
CA THR A 38 10.26 -5.27 6.99
C THR A 38 10.97 -5.20 5.64
N ALA A 39 12.12 -5.87 5.51
CA ALA A 39 12.79 -5.97 4.22
C ALA A 39 11.90 -6.67 3.17
N GLU A 40 11.17 -7.72 3.56
CA GLU A 40 10.20 -8.41 2.73
C GLU A 40 9.03 -7.48 2.37
N GLY A 41 8.60 -6.63 3.31
CA GLY A 41 7.59 -5.60 3.09
C GLY A 41 8.02 -4.55 2.08
N GLU A 42 9.27 -4.11 2.11
CA GLU A 42 9.83 -3.18 1.12
C GLU A 42 9.86 -3.79 -0.28
N GLN A 43 10.28 -5.06 -0.40
CA GLN A 43 10.26 -5.79 -1.67
C GLN A 43 8.84 -5.90 -2.22
N TYR A 44 7.88 -6.30 -1.38
CA TYR A 44 6.48 -6.40 -1.75
C TYR A 44 5.89 -5.04 -2.16
N MET A 45 6.19 -3.97 -1.42
CA MET A 45 5.77 -2.61 -1.75
C MET A 45 6.30 -2.16 -3.11
N ASN A 46 7.58 -2.42 -3.40
CA ASN A 46 8.17 -2.08 -4.69
C ASN A 46 7.49 -2.83 -5.85
N ALA A 47 7.19 -4.12 -5.67
CA ALA A 47 6.45 -4.89 -6.67
C ALA A 47 5.05 -4.29 -6.95
N LEU A 48 4.33 -3.90 -5.91
CA LEU A 48 3.02 -3.22 -6.06
C LEU A 48 3.14 -1.86 -6.76
N ILE A 49 4.19 -1.10 -6.46
CA ILE A 49 4.45 0.18 -7.12
C ILE A 49 4.69 -0.04 -8.62
N ASP A 50 5.45 -1.06 -8.99
CA ASP A 50 5.75 -1.34 -10.39
C ASP A 50 4.54 -1.88 -11.15
N GLU A 51 3.71 -2.74 -10.51
CA GLU A 51 2.42 -3.16 -11.06
C GLU A 51 1.50 -1.95 -11.30
N TRP A 52 1.42 -1.03 -10.34
CA TRP A 52 0.64 0.19 -10.47
C TRP A 52 1.10 1.06 -11.64
N LYS A 53 2.41 1.25 -11.81
CA LYS A 53 2.95 2.02 -12.94
C LYS A 53 2.54 1.40 -14.27
N GLN A 54 2.71 0.09 -14.43
CA GLN A 54 2.33 -0.63 -15.66
C GLN A 54 0.84 -0.48 -15.95
N PHE A 55 0.00 -0.64 -14.93
CA PHE A 55 -1.44 -0.46 -15.05
C PHE A 55 -1.79 0.99 -15.47
N SER A 56 -1.21 1.98 -14.80
CA SER A 56 -1.44 3.39 -15.09
C SER A 56 -1.02 3.75 -16.52
N GLU A 57 0.15 3.27 -16.96
CA GLU A 57 0.64 3.49 -18.32
C GLU A 57 -0.30 2.89 -19.37
N ALA A 58 -0.82 1.69 -19.14
CA ALA A 58 -1.78 1.06 -20.03
C ALA A 58 -3.10 1.84 -20.12
N VAL A 59 -3.60 2.33 -18.99
CA VAL A 59 -4.80 3.18 -18.94
C VAL A 59 -4.54 4.50 -19.69
N ASP A 60 -3.39 5.13 -19.46
CA ASP A 60 -3.01 6.37 -20.14
C ASP A 60 -2.90 6.19 -21.66
N GLN A 61 -2.36 5.05 -22.11
CA GLN A 61 -2.30 4.71 -23.53
C GLN A 61 -3.71 4.54 -24.11
N PHE A 62 -4.58 3.80 -23.44
CA PHE A 62 -5.97 3.60 -23.88
C PHE A 62 -6.72 4.93 -24.01
N ILE A 63 -6.54 5.84 -23.06
CA ILE A 63 -7.14 7.18 -23.11
C ILE A 63 -6.61 7.97 -24.30
N LYS A 64 -5.30 7.94 -24.58
CA LYS A 64 -4.68 8.64 -25.73
C LYS A 64 -5.21 8.13 -27.06
N GLU A 65 -5.34 6.81 -27.22
CA GLU A 65 -5.85 6.19 -28.45
C GLU A 65 -7.34 6.51 -28.68
N GLY A 66 -8.14 6.51 -27.61
CA GLY A 66 -9.56 6.90 -27.65
C GLY A 66 -9.76 8.39 -27.96
N ALA A 67 -8.91 9.28 -27.42
CA ALA A 67 -8.96 10.71 -27.71
C ALA A 67 -8.60 11.05 -29.17
N GLY A 68 -7.74 10.25 -29.82
CA GLY A 68 -7.37 10.43 -31.23
C GLY A 68 -8.43 9.98 -32.25
N HIS A 69 -9.47 9.26 -31.83
CA HIS A 69 -10.54 8.76 -32.71
C HIS A 69 -11.79 9.65 -32.75
N GLY A 70 -11.80 10.79 -32.07
CA GLY A 70 -12.93 11.73 -32.02
C GLY A 70 -12.90 12.87 -33.05
N GLU A 71 -11.88 12.97 -33.90
CA GLU A 71 -11.71 14.08 -34.88
C GLU A 71 -11.89 13.66 -36.36
N LYS A 72 -12.68 12.62 -36.64
CA LYS A 72 -13.11 12.32 -38.03
C LYS A 72 -14.62 12.20 -38.14
#